data_AF-A0A0M2PK26-F1
#
_entry.id   AF-A0A0M2PK26-F1
#
_cell.length_a   1.000
_cell.length_b   1.000
_cell.length_c   1.000
_cell.angle_alpha   90.00
_cell.angle_beta   90.00
_cell.angle_gamma   90.00
#
_symmetry.space_group_name_H-M   'P 1'
#
loop_
_entity.id
_entity.type
_entity.pdbx_description
1 polymer ?
#
loop_
_entity_poly.entity_id
_entity_poly.type
_entity_poly.pdbx_seq_one_letter_code
_entity_poly.pdbx_strand_id
1 'polypeptide(L)'
;MNTDQAFTLLKEAGITDNIETFKQWLREGKIKATGFTVDDKALMRFMKEQTKLDKDQVIHLLKLKIKTKDEEIKGIEELHASSTRLLIHQRDKLYNEISLLQIERNHLKKETINLLKENIELRDELIELKEKLLKGETSEDASSSSLSSSDFRQKLGLTKLANDKDIIAAYKELLKKAHPDHGGNAKLFHYIKTDFDQFRNKMKD
;
A
#
# COMPACT_ATOMS: atom_id res chain seq x y z
N MET A 1 28.46 -83.26 7.46
CA MET A 1 28.19 -84.02 8.69
C MET A 1 26.95 -83.45 9.35
N ASN A 2 25.98 -84.28 9.71
CA ASN A 2 24.79 -83.83 10.45
C ASN A 2 25.19 -83.54 11.90
N THR A 3 24.61 -82.50 12.49
CA THR A 3 24.89 -82.03 13.87
C THR A 3 24.71 -83.13 14.91
N ASP A 4 23.82 -84.09 14.63
CA ASP A 4 23.49 -85.18 15.55
C ASP A 4 24.59 -86.25 15.56
N GLN A 5 25.27 -86.48 14.43
CA GLN A 5 26.43 -87.38 14.36
C GLN A 5 27.67 -86.77 15.02
N ALA A 6 27.83 -85.44 14.94
CA ALA A 6 28.90 -84.76 15.66
C ALA A 6 28.69 -84.78 17.18
N PHE A 7 27.43 -84.68 17.62
CA PHE A 7 27.07 -84.81 19.03
C PHE A 7 27.34 -86.23 19.57
N THR A 8 26.99 -87.28 18.83
CA THR A 8 27.26 -88.67 19.27
C THR A 8 28.75 -88.95 19.44
N LEU A 9 29.59 -88.44 18.53
CA LEU A 9 31.05 -88.59 18.64
C LEU A 9 31.64 -87.85 19.86
N LEU A 10 31.14 -86.65 20.17
CA LEU A 10 31.58 -85.90 21.35
C LEU A 10 31.09 -86.52 22.66
N LYS A 11 29.94 -87.18 22.63
CA LYS A 11 29.41 -87.95 23.76
C LYS A 11 30.24 -89.22 24.01
N GLU A 12 30.56 -89.98 22.96
CA GLU A 12 31.41 -91.17 23.05
C GLU A 12 32.83 -90.85 23.52
N ALA A 13 33.35 -89.67 23.18
CA ALA A 13 34.63 -89.17 23.68
C ALA A 13 34.60 -88.63 25.13
N GLY A 14 33.43 -88.65 25.79
CA GLY A 14 33.27 -88.19 27.18
C GLY A 14 33.34 -86.67 27.38
N ILE A 15 33.17 -85.88 26.31
CA ILE A 15 33.35 -84.42 26.34
C ILE A 15 32.07 -83.71 26.79
N THR A 16 30.90 -84.16 26.33
CA THR A 16 29.60 -83.57 26.73
C THR A 16 28.47 -84.60 26.63
N ASP A 17 27.59 -84.65 27.63
CA ASP A 17 26.38 -85.49 27.62
C ASP A 17 25.09 -84.75 27.21
N ASN A 18 25.13 -83.42 27.09
CA ASN A 18 23.95 -82.59 26.83
C ASN A 18 24.04 -81.85 25.48
N ILE A 19 23.03 -82.05 24.63
CA ILE A 19 22.95 -81.47 23.28
C ILE A 19 22.74 -79.96 23.30
N GLU A 20 22.17 -79.42 24.38
CA GLU A 20 21.98 -77.97 24.55
C GLU A 20 23.30 -77.25 24.78
N THR A 21 24.19 -77.82 25.60
CA THR A 21 25.56 -77.32 25.77
C THR A 21 26.37 -77.39 24.48
N PHE A 22 26.20 -78.45 23.68
CA PHE A 22 26.81 -78.56 22.36
C PHE A 22 26.33 -77.45 21.41
N LYS A 23 25.00 -77.23 21.30
CA LYS A 23 24.42 -76.15 20.49
C LYS A 23 24.88 -74.77 20.98
N GLN A 24 25.02 -74.60 22.29
CA GLN A 24 25.50 -73.37 22.89
C GLN A 24 26.97 -73.10 22.56
N TRP A 25 27.85 -74.09 22.64
CA TRP A 25 29.25 -73.96 22.24
C TRP A 25 29.42 -73.68 20.75
N LEU A 26 28.50 -74.18 19.92
CA LEU A 26 28.46 -73.89 18.48
C LEU A 26 28.07 -72.43 18.22
N ARG A 27 27.11 -71.88 18.98
CA ARG A 27 26.71 -70.46 18.91
C ARG A 27 27.77 -69.51 19.48
N GLU A 28 28.43 -69.91 20.56
CA GLU A 28 29.50 -69.16 21.22
C GLU A 28 30.85 -69.28 20.48
N GLY A 29 30.93 -70.09 19.43
CA GLY A 29 32.13 -70.26 18.59
C GLY A 29 33.27 -71.04 19.26
N LYS A 30 33.03 -71.68 20.41
CA LYS A 30 34.00 -72.54 21.13
C LYS A 30 34.31 -73.82 20.35
N ILE A 31 33.34 -74.31 19.58
CA ILE A 31 33.50 -75.35 18.57
C ILE A 31 33.10 -74.79 17.21
N LYS A 32 33.88 -75.08 16.18
CA LYS A 32 33.63 -74.60 14.81
C LYS A 32 33.05 -75.72 13.96
N ALA A 33 31.88 -75.51 13.38
CA ALA A 33 31.35 -76.37 12.34
C ALA A 33 32.12 -76.13 11.04
N THR A 34 33.23 -76.86 10.83
CA THR A 34 33.95 -76.84 9.57
C THR A 34 33.13 -77.60 8.52
N GLY A 35 32.31 -76.87 7.76
CA GLY A 35 31.42 -77.43 6.75
C GLY A 35 30.23 -76.55 6.37
N PHE A 36 29.91 -75.52 7.15
CA PHE A 36 28.97 -74.48 6.76
C PHE A 36 29.73 -73.20 6.40
N THR A 37 30.11 -73.08 5.14
CA THR A 37 30.42 -71.77 4.56
C THR A 37 29.09 -71.04 4.40
N VAL A 38 28.79 -70.07 5.27
CA VAL A 38 27.77 -69.08 4.92
C VAL A 38 28.28 -68.43 3.64
N ASP A 39 27.57 -68.61 2.53
CA ASP A 39 27.96 -67.98 1.26
C ASP A 39 27.88 -66.47 1.47
N ASP A 40 29.03 -65.81 1.67
CA ASP A 40 29.13 -64.36 1.86
C ASP A 40 28.43 -63.60 0.73
N LYS A 41 28.32 -64.22 -0.45
CA LYS A 41 27.59 -63.70 -1.62
C LYS A 41 26.07 -63.73 -1.45
N ALA A 42 25.54 -64.65 -0.65
CA ALA A 42 24.11 -64.71 -0.29
C ALA A 42 23.78 -63.67 0.79
N LEU A 43 24.64 -63.52 1.80
CA LEU A 43 24.49 -62.49 2.84
C LEU A 43 24.54 -61.07 2.26
N MET A 44 25.53 -60.81 1.39
CA MET A 44 25.66 -59.52 0.70
C MET A 44 24.47 -59.22 -0.22
N ARG A 45 23.86 -60.24 -0.85
CA ARG A 45 22.63 -60.06 -1.64
C ARG A 45 21.45 -59.66 -0.75
N PHE A 46 21.25 -60.33 0.38
CA PHE A 46 20.19 -60.01 1.33
C PHE A 46 20.33 -58.59 1.91
N MET A 47 21.53 -58.19 2.33
CA MET A 47 21.78 -56.84 2.83
C MET A 47 21.58 -55.77 1.73
N LYS A 48 21.96 -56.07 0.49
CA LYS A 48 21.73 -55.19 -0.67
C LYS A 48 20.24 -55.07 -1.02
N GLU A 49 19.46 -56.13 -0.84
CA GLU A 49 18.00 -56.12 -1.02
C GLU A 49 17.29 -55.32 0.06
N GLN A 50 17.66 -55.48 1.33
CA GLN A 50 17.13 -54.66 2.43
C GLN A 50 17.47 -53.18 2.27
N THR A 51 18.72 -52.84 1.93
CA THR A 51 19.11 -51.44 1.70
C THR A 51 18.48 -50.85 0.44
N LYS A 52 18.12 -51.66 -0.56
CA LYS A 52 17.37 -51.20 -1.73
C LYS A 52 15.91 -50.89 -1.37
N LEU A 53 15.27 -51.76 -0.58
CA LEU A 53 13.93 -51.53 -0.02
C LEU A 53 13.86 -50.22 0.79
N ASP A 54 14.86 -49.96 1.63
CA ASP A 54 14.98 -48.71 2.41
C ASP A 54 15.12 -47.48 1.50
N LYS A 55 15.98 -47.56 0.48
CA LYS A 55 16.12 -46.49 -0.53
C LYS A 55 14.83 -46.26 -1.32
N ASP A 56 14.11 -47.31 -1.68
CA ASP A 56 12.84 -47.21 -2.42
C ASP A 56 11.75 -46.52 -1.57
N GLN A 57 11.72 -46.77 -0.25
CA GLN A 57 10.84 -46.05 0.68
C GLN A 57 11.20 -44.57 0.76
N VAL A 58 12.50 -44.24 0.87
CA VAL A 58 12.97 -42.84 0.87
C VAL A 58 12.60 -42.16 -0.45
N ILE A 59 12.79 -42.82 -1.59
CA ILE A 59 12.40 -42.30 -2.91
C ILE A 59 10.89 -42.05 -2.98
N HIS A 60 10.07 -42.94 -2.43
CA HIS A 60 8.62 -42.75 -2.39
C HIS A 60 8.23 -41.53 -1.54
N LEU A 61 8.81 -41.38 -0.35
CA LEU A 61 8.59 -40.21 0.51
C LEU A 61 9.02 -38.90 -0.18
N LEU A 62 10.16 -38.90 -0.85
CA LEU A 62 10.62 -37.75 -1.63
C LEU A 62 9.69 -37.42 -2.79
N LYS A 63 9.17 -38.43 -3.51
CA LYS A 63 8.18 -38.23 -4.57
C LYS A 63 6.89 -37.61 -4.06
N LEU A 64 6.38 -38.08 -2.92
CA LEU A 64 5.21 -37.48 -2.28
C LEU A 64 5.48 -36.03 -1.89
N LYS A 65 6.64 -35.76 -1.29
CA LYS A 65 7.03 -34.40 -0.91
C LYS A 65 7.15 -33.46 -2.11
N ILE A 66 7.74 -33.92 -3.21
CA ILE A 66 7.81 -33.17 -4.47
C ILE A 66 6.40 -32.85 -4.96
N LYS A 67 5.51 -33.85 -5.03
CA LYS A 67 4.12 -33.64 -5.47
C LYS A 67 3.39 -32.61 -4.61
N THR A 68 3.53 -32.67 -3.28
CA THR A 68 2.91 -31.67 -2.40
C THR A 68 3.48 -30.26 -2.63
N LYS A 69 4.78 -30.14 -2.92
CA LYS A 69 5.41 -28.85 -3.23
C LYS A 69 4.99 -28.32 -4.61
N ASP A 70 4.80 -29.19 -5.59
CA ASP A 70 4.29 -28.80 -6.91
C ASP A 70 2.86 -28.23 -6.80
N GLU A 71 2.01 -28.83 -5.97
CA GLU A 71 0.66 -28.33 -5.69
C GLU A 71 0.68 -26.96 -4.98
N GLU A 72 1.57 -26.78 -3.99
CA GLU A 72 1.78 -25.48 -3.33
C GLU A 72 2.27 -24.40 -4.33
N ILE A 73 3.24 -24.72 -5.18
CA ILE A 73 3.77 -23.81 -6.21
C ILE A 73 2.65 -23.37 -7.15
N LYS A 74 1.84 -24.32 -7.63
CA LYS A 74 0.71 -24.03 -8.50
C LYS A 74 -0.29 -23.06 -7.85
N GLY A 75 -0.59 -23.24 -6.57
CA GLY A 75 -1.45 -22.31 -5.82
C GLY A 75 -0.87 -20.89 -5.75
N ILE A 76 0.45 -20.77 -5.56
CA ILE A 76 1.15 -19.47 -5.55
C ILE A 76 1.12 -18.82 -6.95
N GLU A 77 1.32 -19.60 -8.01
CA GLU A 77 1.25 -19.11 -9.39
C GLU A 77 -0.12 -18.55 -9.76
N GLU A 78 -1.19 -19.26 -9.38
CA GLU A 78 -2.57 -18.82 -9.59
C GLU A 78 -2.86 -17.53 -8.81
N LEU A 79 -2.42 -17.46 -7.55
CA LEU A 79 -2.53 -16.24 -6.74
C LEU A 79 -1.78 -15.07 -7.39
N HIS A 80 -0.54 -15.29 -7.82
CA HIS A 80 0.27 -14.25 -8.47
C HIS A 80 -0.34 -13.78 -9.79
N ALA A 81 -0.88 -14.70 -10.59
CA ALA A 81 -1.61 -14.38 -11.82
C ALA A 81 -2.86 -13.52 -11.52
N SER A 82 -3.63 -13.86 -10.49
CA SER A 82 -4.80 -13.07 -10.07
C SER A 82 -4.40 -11.67 -9.60
N SER A 83 -3.36 -11.55 -8.78
CA SER A 83 -2.82 -10.28 -8.29
C SER A 83 -2.32 -9.40 -9.44
N THR A 84 -1.61 -10.00 -10.40
CA THR A 84 -1.10 -9.28 -11.58
C THR A 84 -2.26 -8.69 -12.41
N ARG A 85 -3.33 -9.46 -12.63
CA ARG A 85 -4.53 -8.97 -13.33
C ARG A 85 -5.19 -7.80 -12.62
N LEU A 86 -5.29 -7.86 -11.29
CA LEU A 86 -5.83 -6.77 -10.48
C LEU A 86 -4.98 -5.49 -10.59
N LEU A 87 -3.66 -5.63 -10.49
CA LEU A 87 -2.74 -4.49 -10.64
C LEU A 87 -2.81 -3.86 -12.03
N ILE A 88 -2.91 -4.68 -13.09
CA ILE A 88 -3.12 -4.19 -14.45
C ILE A 88 -4.42 -3.39 -14.55
N HIS A 89 -5.52 -3.92 -14.01
CA HIS A 89 -6.80 -3.24 -14.03
C HIS A 89 -6.77 -1.90 -13.26
N GLN A 90 -6.11 -1.86 -12.10
CA GLN A 90 -5.93 -0.64 -11.32
C GLN A 90 -5.09 0.40 -12.09
N ARG A 91 -3.99 -0.03 -12.70
CA ARG A 91 -3.14 0.83 -13.55
C ARG A 91 -3.95 1.45 -14.68
N ASP A 92 -4.77 0.65 -15.37
CA ASP A 92 -5.56 1.11 -16.51
C ASP A 92 -6.65 2.10 -16.06
N LYS A 93 -7.27 1.85 -14.90
CA LYS A 93 -8.21 2.81 -14.29
C LYS A 93 -7.55 4.15 -13.99
N LEU A 94 -6.37 4.13 -13.36
CA LEU A 94 -5.61 5.34 -13.05
C LEU A 94 -5.18 6.09 -14.31
N TYR A 95 -4.76 5.36 -15.35
CA TYR A 95 -4.38 5.98 -16.62
C TYR A 95 -5.55 6.74 -17.27
N ASN A 96 -6.75 6.14 -17.25
CA ASN A 96 -7.96 6.79 -17.75
C ASN A 96 -8.31 8.04 -16.93
N GLU A 97 -8.22 7.97 -15.61
CA GLU A 97 -8.47 9.11 -14.72
C GLU A 97 -7.49 10.26 -14.95
N ILE A 98 -6.19 9.96 -15.08
CA ILE A 98 -5.16 10.94 -15.42
C ILE A 98 -5.46 11.61 -16.77
N SER A 99 -5.89 10.83 -17.77
CA SER A 99 -6.28 11.37 -19.09
C SER A 99 -7.45 12.34 -18.99
N LEU A 100 -8.49 11.99 -18.24
CA LEU A 100 -9.65 12.86 -18.00
C LEU A 100 -9.26 14.14 -17.26
N LEU A 101 -8.50 14.04 -16.17
CA LEU A 101 -8.02 15.19 -15.41
C LEU A 101 -7.14 16.11 -16.28
N GLN A 102 -6.35 15.55 -17.20
CA GLN A 102 -5.53 16.34 -18.11
C GLN A 102 -6.39 17.12 -19.11
N ILE A 103 -7.49 16.55 -19.61
CA ILE A 103 -8.47 17.24 -20.46
C ILE A 103 -9.13 18.39 -19.68
N GLU A 104 -9.62 18.12 -18.48
CA GLU A 104 -10.26 19.12 -17.61
C GLU A 104 -9.31 20.28 -17.27
N ARG A 105 -8.08 19.97 -16.86
CA ARG A 105 -7.04 20.98 -16.62
C ARG A 105 -6.81 21.86 -17.84
N ASN A 106 -6.77 21.26 -19.04
CA ASN A 106 -6.59 22.03 -20.27
C ASN A 106 -7.81 22.91 -20.58
N HIS A 107 -9.02 22.45 -20.27
CA HIS A 107 -10.24 23.25 -20.39
C HIS A 107 -10.23 24.45 -19.43
N LEU A 108 -9.99 24.22 -18.14
CA LEU A 108 -9.88 25.28 -17.14
C LEU A 108 -8.80 26.30 -17.48
N LYS A 109 -7.65 25.84 -18.02
CA LYS A 109 -6.60 26.74 -18.49
C LYS A 109 -7.08 27.65 -19.63
N LYS A 110 -7.84 27.11 -20.59
CA LYS A 110 -8.41 27.90 -21.69
C LYS A 110 -9.44 28.91 -21.17
N GLU A 111 -10.32 28.47 -20.28
CA GLU A 111 -11.32 29.34 -19.64
C GLU A 111 -10.65 30.49 -18.88
N THR A 112 -9.60 30.20 -18.10
CA THR A 112 -8.83 31.21 -17.38
C THR A 112 -8.23 32.25 -18.33
N ILE A 113 -7.67 31.80 -19.47
CA ILE A 113 -7.13 32.71 -20.48
C ILE A 113 -8.24 33.58 -21.10
N ASN A 114 -9.42 33.01 -21.37
CA ASN A 114 -10.54 33.76 -21.93
C ASN A 114 -11.05 34.83 -20.95
N LEU A 115 -11.26 34.47 -19.69
CA LEU A 115 -11.67 35.41 -18.65
C LEU A 115 -10.64 36.52 -18.42
N LEU A 116 -9.35 36.19 -18.49
CA LEU A 116 -8.28 37.20 -18.41
C LEU A 116 -8.33 38.18 -19.59
N LYS A 117 -8.58 37.69 -20.81
CA LYS A 117 -8.74 38.55 -21.99
C LYS A 117 -9.95 39.48 -21.84
N GLU A 118 -11.11 38.92 -21.49
CA GLU A 118 -12.32 39.70 -21.23
C GLU A 118 -12.09 40.74 -20.13
N ASN A 119 -11.37 40.40 -19.05
CA ASN A 119 -11.05 41.35 -18.00
C ASN A 119 -10.14 42.49 -18.47
N ILE A 120 -9.18 42.20 -19.37
CA ILE A 120 -8.32 43.21 -19.97
C ILE A 120 -9.16 44.13 -20.87
N GLU A 121 -9.98 43.56 -21.74
CA GLU A 121 -10.87 44.32 -22.64
C GLU A 121 -11.80 45.25 -21.84
N LEU A 122 -12.45 44.73 -20.79
CA LEU A 122 -13.30 45.55 -19.90
C LEU A 122 -12.53 46.65 -19.17
N ARG A 123 -11.26 46.40 -18.80
CA ARG A 123 -10.42 47.43 -18.19
C ARG A 123 -10.04 48.50 -19.19
N ASP A 124 -9.73 48.13 -20.42
CA ASP A 124 -9.41 49.07 -21.49
C ASP A 124 -10.64 49.93 -21.81
N GLU A 125 -11.83 49.33 -21.91
CA GLU A 125 -13.11 50.05 -22.05
C GLU A 125 -13.37 51.02 -20.87
N LEU A 126 -13.13 50.58 -19.62
CA LEU A 126 -13.25 51.44 -18.45
C LEU A 126 -12.27 52.61 -18.48
N ILE A 127 -11.04 52.39 -18.95
CA ILE A 127 -10.04 53.44 -19.12
C ILE A 127 -10.53 54.43 -20.17
N GLU A 128 -11.02 53.96 -21.33
CA GLU A 128 -11.58 54.81 -22.37
C GLU A 128 -12.76 55.65 -21.88
N LEU A 129 -13.72 55.04 -21.17
CA LEU A 129 -14.86 55.76 -20.58
C LEU A 129 -14.41 56.80 -19.56
N LYS A 130 -13.44 56.44 -18.71
CA LYS A 130 -12.88 57.36 -17.72
C LYS A 130 -12.15 58.52 -18.39
N GLU A 131 -11.42 58.27 -19.48
CA GLU A 131 -10.78 59.32 -20.27
C GLU A 131 -11.80 60.24 -20.93
N LYS A 132 -12.88 59.69 -21.52
CA LYS A 132 -13.99 60.49 -22.08
C LYS A 132 -14.65 61.37 -21.02
N LEU A 133 -14.85 60.84 -19.83
CA LEU A 133 -15.38 61.57 -18.68
C LEU A 133 -14.43 62.67 -18.19
N LEU A 134 -13.12 62.41 -18.17
CA LEU A 134 -12.08 63.41 -17.85
C LEU A 134 -11.93 64.48 -18.94
N LYS A 135 -12.14 64.12 -20.21
CA LYS A 135 -12.08 65.03 -21.36
C LYS A 135 -13.36 65.88 -21.51
N GLY A 136 -14.38 65.65 -20.67
CA GLY A 136 -15.53 66.55 -20.54
C GLY A 136 -16.51 66.51 -21.71
N GLU A 137 -16.58 65.40 -22.46
CA GLU A 137 -17.59 65.21 -23.49
C GLU A 137 -18.86 64.57 -22.90
N THR A 138 -19.59 65.33 -22.09
CA THR A 138 -21.07 65.35 -21.97
C THR A 138 -21.50 66.30 -20.86
N SER A 139 -22.05 67.44 -21.28
CA SER A 139 -23.15 68.21 -20.69
C SER A 139 -23.44 68.06 -19.18
N GLU A 140 -23.17 69.17 -18.49
CA GLU A 140 -23.89 69.80 -17.37
C GLU A 140 -24.41 68.94 -16.20
N ASP A 141 -24.04 69.41 -15.00
CA ASP A 141 -24.66 69.16 -13.69
C ASP A 141 -24.61 67.73 -13.11
N ALA A 142 -23.48 67.41 -12.47
CA ALA A 142 -23.52 66.68 -11.19
C ALA A 142 -22.22 66.86 -10.39
N SER A 143 -22.25 67.84 -9.49
CA SER A 143 -21.56 67.88 -8.20
C SER A 143 -20.44 66.86 -7.96
N SER A 144 -19.23 67.38 -7.90
CA SER A 144 -18.08 66.85 -7.18
C SER A 144 -18.45 66.42 -5.75
N SER A 145 -18.85 65.16 -5.56
CA SER A 145 -18.76 64.54 -4.24
C SER A 145 -17.36 63.99 -4.08
N SER A 146 -16.56 64.67 -3.27
CA SER A 146 -15.30 64.17 -2.76
C SER A 146 -15.52 62.75 -2.25
N LEU A 147 -14.83 61.78 -2.84
CA LEU A 147 -14.67 60.43 -2.29
C LEU A 147 -14.00 60.55 -0.92
N SER A 148 -14.80 60.81 0.12
CA SER A 148 -14.37 60.72 1.51
C SER A 148 -14.05 59.25 1.76
N SER A 149 -12.74 58.99 1.88
CA SER A 149 -12.06 57.71 2.05
C SER A 149 -12.44 56.94 3.35
N SER A 150 -13.61 57.20 3.94
CA SER A 150 -13.95 56.75 5.29
C SER A 150 -15.36 56.19 5.47
N ASP A 151 -16.16 55.96 4.42
CA ASP A 151 -17.44 55.29 4.60
C ASP A 151 -17.23 53.77 4.67
N PHE A 152 -16.91 53.27 5.87
CA PHE A 152 -16.84 51.83 6.18
C PHE A 152 -18.13 51.09 5.76
N ARG A 153 -19.27 51.80 5.73
CA ARG A 153 -20.56 51.33 5.21
C ARG A 153 -20.47 50.98 3.72
N GLN A 154 -19.86 51.85 2.92
CA GLN A 154 -19.70 51.64 1.48
C GLN A 154 -18.72 50.50 1.19
N LYS A 155 -17.64 50.36 1.96
CA LYS A 155 -16.69 49.22 1.85
C LYS A 155 -17.35 47.87 2.12
N LEU A 156 -18.30 47.82 3.05
CA LEU A 156 -19.01 46.60 3.42
C LEU A 156 -20.27 46.33 2.56
N GLY A 157 -20.61 47.23 1.62
CA GLY A 157 -21.85 47.13 0.85
C GLY A 157 -23.12 47.35 1.67
N LEU A 158 -23.01 47.99 2.84
CA LEU A 158 -24.14 48.33 3.70
C LEU A 158 -24.84 49.60 3.20
N THR A 159 -26.15 49.70 3.47
CA THR A 159 -26.92 50.90 3.13
C THR A 159 -26.44 52.10 3.95
N LYS A 160 -26.64 53.32 3.42
CA LYS A 160 -26.26 54.57 4.12
C LYS A 160 -26.91 54.72 5.51
N LEU A 161 -28.04 54.03 5.74
CA LEU A 161 -28.80 54.01 6.99
C LEU A 161 -28.30 52.99 8.04
N ALA A 162 -27.40 52.07 7.67
CA ALA A 162 -26.97 50.97 8.55
C ALA A 162 -26.28 51.48 9.82
N ASN A 163 -26.67 51.00 11.00
CA ASN A 163 -26.13 51.53 12.25
C ASN A 163 -24.73 50.94 12.55
N ASP A 164 -24.00 51.54 13.48
CA ASP A 164 -22.63 51.09 13.81
C ASP A 164 -22.61 49.66 14.38
N LYS A 165 -23.72 49.22 14.99
CA LYS A 165 -23.94 47.82 15.38
C LYS A 165 -23.96 46.88 14.18
N ASP A 166 -24.57 47.30 13.07
CA ASP A 166 -24.67 46.52 11.84
C ASP A 166 -23.32 46.43 11.14
N ILE A 167 -22.53 47.52 11.17
CA ILE A 167 -21.14 47.55 10.71
C ILE A 167 -20.29 46.54 11.48
N ILE A 168 -20.41 46.51 12.82
CA ILE A 168 -19.69 45.53 13.65
C ILE A 168 -20.13 44.10 13.33
N ALA A 169 -21.42 43.85 13.14
CA ALA A 169 -21.94 42.52 12.82
C ALA A 169 -21.39 42.03 11.47
N ALA A 170 -21.41 42.87 10.44
CA ALA A 170 -20.89 42.57 9.11
C ALA A 170 -19.38 42.26 9.13
N TYR A 171 -18.57 43.08 9.82
CA TYR A 171 -17.13 42.78 9.98
C TYR A 171 -16.88 41.47 10.72
N LYS A 172 -17.66 41.14 11.75
CA LYS A 172 -17.54 39.87 12.47
C LYS A 172 -17.88 38.68 11.59
N GLU A 173 -18.91 38.78 10.75
CA GLU A 173 -19.23 37.73 9.78
C GLU A 173 -18.14 37.54 8.73
N LEU A 174 -17.59 38.64 8.20
CA LEU A 174 -16.46 38.61 7.27
C LEU A 174 -15.22 37.97 7.89
N LEU A 175 -14.89 38.31 9.14
CA LEU A 175 -13.77 37.71 9.86
C LEU A 175 -13.96 36.21 10.10
N LYS A 176 -15.19 35.76 10.41
CA LYS A 176 -15.50 34.34 10.54
C LYS A 176 -15.32 33.59 9.22
N LYS A 177 -15.83 34.16 8.11
CA LYS A 177 -15.72 33.55 6.77
C LYS A 177 -14.28 33.54 6.25
N ALA A 178 -13.49 34.58 6.56
CA ALA A 178 -12.12 34.71 6.11
C ALA A 178 -11.10 33.98 7.01
N HIS A 179 -11.52 33.39 8.13
CA HIS A 179 -10.60 32.78 9.09
C HIS A 179 -9.84 31.58 8.49
N PRO A 180 -8.50 31.46 8.70
CA PRO A 180 -7.69 30.36 8.18
C PRO A 180 -8.22 28.97 8.56
N ASP A 181 -8.66 28.80 9.80
CA ASP A 181 -9.18 27.53 10.32
C ASP A 181 -10.50 27.08 9.65
N HIS A 182 -11.18 27.97 8.93
CA HIS A 182 -12.38 27.66 8.14
C HIS A 182 -12.08 27.56 6.63
N GLY A 183 -10.81 27.42 6.25
CA GLY A 183 -10.39 27.39 4.85
C GLY A 183 -10.25 28.79 4.21
N GLY A 184 -10.26 29.84 5.02
CA GLY A 184 -10.09 31.22 4.59
C GLY A 184 -8.63 31.65 4.36
N ASN A 185 -8.44 32.80 3.72
CA ASN A 185 -7.10 33.32 3.41
C ASN A 185 -6.56 34.16 4.58
N ALA A 186 -5.42 33.76 5.15
CA ALA A 186 -4.77 34.45 6.27
C ALA A 186 -4.42 35.92 5.99
N LYS A 187 -4.00 36.27 4.76
CA LYS A 187 -3.72 37.66 4.39
C LYS A 187 -4.99 38.49 4.35
N LEU A 188 -6.08 37.92 3.83
CA LEU A 188 -7.38 38.56 3.77
C LEU A 188 -7.96 38.77 5.17
N PHE A 189 -7.86 37.76 6.03
CA PHE A 189 -8.24 37.87 7.44
C PHE A 189 -7.52 39.01 8.14
N HIS A 190 -6.20 39.10 7.97
CA HIS A 190 -5.42 40.18 8.58
C HIS A 190 -5.83 41.55 8.05
N TYR A 191 -6.07 41.69 6.74
CA TYR A 191 -6.55 42.94 6.15
C TYR A 191 -7.90 43.38 6.74
N ILE A 192 -8.88 42.47 6.78
CA ILE A 192 -10.22 42.75 7.34
C ILE A 192 -10.11 43.12 8.82
N LYS A 193 -9.23 42.43 9.57
CA LYS A 193 -8.99 42.73 10.99
C LYS A 193 -8.42 44.12 11.20
N THR A 194 -7.43 44.53 10.40
CA THR A 194 -6.84 45.87 10.49
C THR A 194 -7.87 46.96 10.18
N ASP A 195 -8.73 46.76 9.17
CA ASP A 195 -9.79 47.72 8.81
C ASP A 195 -10.88 47.81 9.90
N PHE A 196 -11.23 46.67 10.53
CA PHE A 196 -12.13 46.63 11.69
C PHE A 196 -11.54 47.34 12.92
N ASP A 197 -10.25 47.17 13.21
CA ASP A 197 -9.58 47.84 14.31
C ASP A 197 -9.50 49.36 14.09
N GLN A 198 -9.29 49.81 12.85
CA GLN A 198 -9.37 51.24 12.48
C GLN A 198 -10.78 51.81 12.71
N PHE A 199 -11.84 51.09 12.31
CA PHE A 199 -13.22 51.49 12.59
C PHE A 199 -13.48 51.58 14.10
N ARG A 200 -13.01 50.59 14.87
CA ARG A 200 -13.21 50.55 16.32
C ARG A 200 -12.48 51.69 17.04
N ASN A 201 -11.30 52.07 16.57
CA ASN A 201 -10.56 53.21 17.12
C ASN A 201 -11.30 54.52 16.84
N LYS A 202 -11.83 54.70 15.61
CA LYS A 202 -12.65 55.88 15.26
C LYS A 202 -13.97 56.01 16.04
N MET A 203 -14.47 54.93 16.64
CA MET A 203 -15.66 54.97 17.51
C MET A 203 -15.33 55.24 18.98
N LYS A 204 -14.05 55.19 19.38
CA LYS A 204 -13.62 55.45 20.76
C LYS A 204 -13.17 56.90 20.98
N ASP A 205 -12.77 57.58 19.91
CA ASP A 205 -12.52 59.02 19.87
C ASP A 205 -13.85 59.78 19.68
#